data_AF-A0A433Q9Y8-F1
#
_entry.id   AF-A0A433Q9Y8-F1
#
_cell.length_a   1.000
_cell.length_b   1.000
_cell.length_c   1.000
_cell.angle_alpha   90.00
_cell.angle_beta   90.00
_cell.angle_gamma   90.00
#
_symmetry.space_group_name_H-M   'P 1'
#
loop_
_entity.id
_entity.type
_entity.pdbx_description
1 polymer ?
#
loop_
_entity_poly.entity_id
_entity_poly.type
_entity_poly.pdbx_seq_one_letter_code
_entity_poly.pdbx_strand_id
1 'polypeptide(L)'
;MSVDRLSELHRDKSTGKIEMRPLLAPQSDPASTQRFLDDVTNIQETISGIHDNIGRIRSYQSTILEASDDNEQARVAQQLEELDNDTQRTLNNVKNRVKAIEPNPRVPDFNIRKLQFANLTKIFMDTIAKYRTVQLDFQRSESLMLERQIRVAKPNASQQDIDDAIADAQQGRPIFTRSLAQLADGNRRAQAEGTLKAVQDRHENIRKLAKTIEELSQLFQEMALIVEQQGKMIDQIEVNTTDAVSDLEKANKEIDVAVGTARSTRGKRWLCLGIAVVVLIILVLILLCNMQAVLQFLSRRRRLVLTFIMVHLILTVAYFLVISPYKIYLGASELSILAAADPSPPSTLGFDRIYVINLAHRTDRKKRMKTLARYLNLNLTFVDALTADDLRIDKYWVRKGATRAQLACWRSHMHVYQEIVANNMTSALILEDDIDMEVDIEKRVFEVTPHLPNDWDVWFLGHCHEQELDDKLGHPSLQRSYQPQCTHSYVVSQRGAPKLVKMLAQIGKAIDITIRDRIRTGELKAYSVQPPWTTQLKMKSDPSDVMPGRTSGWTTPMEDSAYDRIRFEHFIIDN
;
A
#
# COMPACT_ATOMS: atom_id res chain seq x y z
N MET A 1 23.16 17.81 27.11
CA MET A 1 22.75 19.22 27.25
C MET A 1 22.00 19.62 25.99
N SER A 2 20.66 19.62 26.05
CA SER A 2 19.81 20.11 24.97
C SER A 2 19.87 21.65 24.97
N VAL A 3 20.36 22.24 23.90
CA VAL A 3 20.38 23.70 23.76
C VAL A 3 19.01 24.13 23.27
N ASP A 4 18.18 24.63 24.20
CA ASP A 4 16.90 25.24 23.89
C ASP A 4 17.14 26.59 23.16
N ARG A 5 16.72 26.69 21.91
CA ARG A 5 16.84 27.90 21.06
C ARG A 5 15.53 28.68 20.96
N LEU A 6 14.51 28.33 21.75
CA LEU A 6 13.22 29.01 21.73
C LEU A 6 13.35 30.51 22.11
N SER A 7 14.29 30.83 23.01
CA SER A 7 14.55 32.21 23.43
C SER A 7 15.18 33.10 22.37
N GLU A 8 15.92 32.53 21.41
CA GLU A 8 16.54 33.29 20.31
C GLU A 8 15.50 33.73 19.28
N LEU A 9 14.49 32.88 19.02
CA LEU A 9 13.38 33.16 18.10
C LEU A 9 12.47 34.32 18.53
N HIS A 10 12.39 34.60 19.83
CA HIS A 10 11.57 35.71 20.33
C HIS A 10 12.29 37.06 20.30
N ARG A 11 13.62 37.09 20.13
CA ARG A 11 14.42 38.33 20.16
C ARG A 11 14.35 39.12 18.85
N ASP A 12 14.09 38.44 17.73
CA ASP A 12 14.09 39.04 16.38
C ASP A 12 12.72 39.59 15.91
N LYS A 13 11.65 39.47 16.71
CA LYS A 13 10.31 39.95 16.33
C LYS A 13 10.12 41.47 16.37
N SER A 14 11.13 42.28 16.73
CA SER A 14 10.97 43.74 16.86
C SER A 14 11.18 44.53 15.56
N THR A 15 11.67 43.91 14.48
CA THR A 15 11.94 44.61 13.22
C THR A 15 11.36 43.87 12.02
N GLY A 16 10.23 44.36 11.52
CA GLY A 16 9.66 43.97 10.22
C GLY A 16 8.29 43.31 10.31
N LYS A 17 7.23 44.12 10.44
CA LYS A 17 5.89 43.70 10.00
C LYS A 17 5.93 43.60 8.47
N ILE A 18 6.18 42.42 7.94
CA ILE A 18 5.87 42.09 6.54
C ILE A 18 4.54 41.36 6.58
N GLU A 19 3.45 42.09 6.34
CA GLU A 19 2.15 41.48 6.04
C GLU A 19 2.27 40.78 4.68
N MET A 20 2.33 39.45 4.69
CA MET A 20 2.14 38.66 3.49
C MET A 20 0.66 38.71 3.11
N ARG A 21 0.37 39.40 2.00
CA ARG A 21 -0.96 39.45 1.41
C ARG A 21 -1.19 38.14 0.62
N PRO A 22 -2.23 37.35 0.90
CA PRO A 22 -2.45 36.11 0.17
C PRO A 22 -2.87 36.43 -1.27
N LEU A 23 -2.24 35.75 -2.23
CA LEU A 23 -2.66 35.73 -3.63
C LEU A 23 -4.00 34.98 -3.72
N LEU A 24 -5.07 35.74 -3.97
CA LEU A 24 -6.32 35.35 -4.64
C LEU A 24 -6.72 33.86 -4.56
N ALA A 25 -6.90 33.32 -3.35
CA ALA A 25 -7.82 32.21 -3.15
C ALA A 25 -9.22 32.83 -2.93
N PRO A 26 -10.30 32.29 -3.52
CA PRO A 26 -11.65 32.63 -3.04
C PRO A 26 -11.66 32.30 -1.55
N GLN A 27 -12.04 33.26 -0.70
CA GLN A 27 -12.08 33.01 0.74
C GLN A 27 -13.08 31.87 1.01
N SER A 28 -12.58 30.66 1.23
CA SER A 28 -13.36 29.61 1.89
C SER A 28 -13.61 30.09 3.30
N ASP A 29 -14.88 30.07 3.73
CA ASP A 29 -15.22 30.29 5.13
C ASP A 29 -14.57 29.15 5.93
N PRO A 30 -13.54 29.41 6.76
CA PRO A 30 -12.83 28.36 7.49
C PRO A 30 -13.76 27.56 8.40
N ALA A 31 -14.86 28.18 8.86
CA ALA A 31 -15.87 27.51 9.65
C ALA A 31 -16.66 26.46 8.84
N SER A 32 -16.80 26.65 7.53
CA SER A 32 -17.50 25.71 6.64
C SER A 32 -16.70 24.44 6.37
N THR A 33 -15.38 24.57 6.25
CA THR A 33 -14.44 23.46 6.04
C THR A 33 -14.29 22.67 7.33
N GLN A 34 -14.14 23.35 8.46
CA GLN A 34 -14.04 22.69 9.76
C GLN A 34 -15.28 21.86 10.08
N ARG A 35 -16.49 22.41 9.90
CA ARG A 35 -17.76 21.67 10.12
C ARG A 35 -17.83 20.39 9.30
N PHE A 36 -17.37 20.43 8.05
CA PHE A 36 -17.33 19.25 7.21
C PHE A 36 -16.34 18.19 7.72
N LEU A 37 -15.15 18.60 8.18
CA LEU A 37 -14.18 17.67 8.75
C LEU A 37 -14.69 17.08 10.08
N ASP A 38 -15.41 17.86 10.88
CA ASP A 38 -16.07 17.38 12.09
C ASP A 38 -17.17 16.36 11.74
N ASP A 39 -17.99 16.63 10.71
CA ASP A 39 -19.00 15.68 10.21
C ASP A 39 -18.36 14.37 9.72
N VAL A 40 -17.26 14.45 8.97
CA VAL A 40 -16.49 13.29 8.48
C VAL A 40 -15.98 12.47 9.66
N THR A 41 -15.38 13.12 10.66
CA THR A 41 -14.84 12.46 11.86
C THR A 41 -15.96 11.75 12.62
N ASN A 42 -17.10 12.41 12.82
CA ASN A 42 -18.21 11.81 13.54
C ASN A 42 -18.86 10.64 12.78
N ILE A 43 -18.90 10.69 11.45
CA ILE A 43 -19.33 9.55 10.64
C ILE A 43 -18.34 8.40 10.77
N GLN A 44 -17.02 8.66 10.74
CA GLN A 44 -15.99 7.64 10.93
C GLN A 44 -16.11 6.96 12.29
N GLU A 45 -16.30 7.71 13.37
CA GLU A 45 -16.55 7.15 14.71
C GLU A 45 -17.80 6.27 14.74
N THR A 46 -18.88 6.69 14.08
CA THR A 46 -20.12 5.90 13.98
C THR A 46 -19.87 4.59 13.23
N ILE A 47 -19.07 4.61 12.15
CA ILE A 47 -18.68 3.40 11.40
C ILE A 47 -17.82 2.46 12.26
N SER A 48 -16.90 3.00 13.06
CA SER A 48 -16.13 2.19 14.03
C SER A 48 -17.04 1.50 15.04
N GLY A 49 -18.07 2.18 15.56
CA GLY A 49 -19.08 1.56 16.43
C GLY A 49 -19.85 0.41 15.75
N ILE A 50 -20.15 0.54 14.46
CA ILE A 50 -20.75 -0.55 13.67
C ILE A 50 -19.79 -1.74 13.58
N HIS A 51 -18.49 -1.50 13.43
CA HIS A 51 -17.49 -2.56 13.39
C HIS A 51 -17.49 -3.39 14.69
N ASP A 52 -17.55 -2.71 15.84
CA ASP A 52 -17.64 -3.36 17.15
C ASP A 52 -18.94 -4.15 17.31
N ASN A 53 -20.08 -3.60 16.86
CA ASN A 53 -21.36 -4.29 16.86
C ASN A 53 -21.30 -5.58 16.02
N ILE A 54 -20.68 -5.55 14.83
CA ILE A 54 -20.50 -6.75 13.99
C ILE A 54 -19.67 -7.82 14.71
N GLY A 55 -18.63 -7.42 15.44
CA GLY A 55 -17.82 -8.34 16.26
C GLY A 55 -18.65 -9.01 17.37
N ARG A 56 -19.50 -8.24 18.06
CA ARG A 56 -20.41 -8.77 19.09
C ARG A 56 -21.50 -9.67 18.52
N ILE A 57 -22.10 -9.31 17.38
CA ILE A 57 -23.06 -10.13 16.64
C ILE A 57 -22.46 -11.51 16.35
N ARG A 58 -21.22 -11.55 15.83
CA ARG A 58 -20.51 -12.80 15.57
C ARG A 58 -20.32 -13.64 16.84
N SER A 59 -19.97 -13.00 17.97
CA SER A 59 -19.84 -13.70 19.25
C SER A 59 -21.15 -14.32 19.70
N TYR A 60 -22.26 -13.57 19.68
CA TYR A 60 -23.58 -14.07 20.06
C TYR A 60 -24.06 -15.19 19.14
N GLN A 61 -23.79 -15.08 17.84
CA GLN A 61 -24.07 -16.13 16.86
C GLN A 61 -23.32 -17.43 17.18
N SER A 62 -22.04 -17.38 17.55
CA SER A 62 -21.27 -18.57 17.99
C SER A 62 -21.88 -19.17 19.26
N THR A 63 -22.21 -18.32 20.26
CA THR A 63 -22.83 -18.78 21.51
C THR A 63 -24.16 -19.48 21.27
N ILE A 64 -25.00 -19.01 20.34
CA ILE A 64 -26.28 -19.66 19.98
C ILE A 64 -26.07 -21.04 19.36
N LEU A 65 -24.95 -21.27 18.67
CA LEU A 65 -24.63 -22.57 18.07
C LEU A 65 -24.05 -23.57 19.09
N GLU A 66 -23.43 -23.07 20.17
CA GLU A 66 -22.73 -23.86 21.18
C GLU A 66 -23.56 -24.11 22.45
N ALA A 67 -24.54 -23.25 22.75
CA ALA A 67 -25.35 -23.33 23.95
C ALA A 67 -26.14 -24.64 24.00
N SER A 68 -26.08 -25.31 25.16
CA SER A 68 -26.86 -26.53 25.46
C SER A 68 -28.09 -26.25 26.35
N ASP A 69 -28.20 -25.04 26.92
CA ASP A 69 -29.33 -24.59 27.74
C ASP A 69 -30.27 -23.69 26.93
N ASP A 70 -31.54 -24.10 26.83
CA ASP A 70 -32.59 -23.38 26.11
C ASP A 70 -32.84 -21.97 26.67
N ASN A 71 -32.65 -21.75 27.99
CA ASN A 71 -32.85 -20.45 28.61
C ASN A 71 -31.75 -19.45 28.25
N GLU A 72 -30.51 -19.92 28.23
CA GLU A 72 -29.36 -19.10 27.81
C GLU A 72 -29.48 -18.74 26.32
N GLN A 73 -29.86 -19.71 25.48
CA GLN A 73 -30.07 -19.50 24.05
C GLN A 73 -31.16 -18.45 23.78
N ALA A 74 -32.29 -18.50 24.50
CA ALA A 74 -33.36 -17.52 24.34
C ALA A 74 -32.91 -16.09 24.72
N ARG A 75 -32.13 -15.94 25.79
CA ARG A 75 -31.59 -14.64 26.21
C ARG A 75 -30.62 -14.06 25.19
N VAL A 76 -29.68 -14.88 24.68
CA VAL A 76 -28.69 -14.44 23.70
C VAL A 76 -29.36 -14.13 22.35
N ALA A 77 -30.37 -14.90 21.95
CA ALA A 77 -31.16 -14.63 20.75
C ALA A 77 -31.85 -13.27 20.81
N GLN A 78 -32.41 -12.89 21.97
CA GLN A 78 -33.02 -11.57 22.15
C GLN A 78 -31.98 -10.45 22.02
N GLN A 79 -30.81 -10.60 22.64
CA GLN A 79 -29.72 -9.61 22.55
C GLN A 79 -29.17 -9.48 21.13
N LEU A 80 -29.09 -10.61 20.41
CA LEU A 80 -28.70 -10.62 19.00
C LEU A 80 -29.71 -9.84 18.14
N GLU A 81 -31.01 -10.08 18.31
CA GLU A 81 -32.05 -9.39 17.54
C GLU A 81 -32.07 -7.87 17.82
N GLU A 82 -31.86 -7.46 19.07
CA GLU A 82 -31.73 -6.04 19.42
C GLU A 82 -30.52 -5.39 18.74
N LEU A 83 -29.36 -6.06 18.78
CA LEU A 83 -28.11 -5.55 18.22
C LEU A 83 -28.12 -5.53 16.69
N ASP A 84 -28.74 -6.52 16.04
CA ASP A 84 -28.90 -6.57 14.58
C ASP A 84 -29.76 -5.38 14.10
N ASN A 85 -30.89 -5.14 14.77
CA ASN A 85 -31.79 -4.03 14.47
C ASN A 85 -31.12 -2.66 14.69
N ASP A 86 -30.37 -2.50 15.79
CA ASP A 86 -29.61 -1.27 16.06
C ASP A 86 -28.54 -1.02 14.99
N THR A 87 -27.82 -2.08 14.61
CA THR A 87 -26.78 -2.02 13.58
C THR A 87 -27.38 -1.63 12.22
N GLN A 88 -28.52 -2.19 11.84
CA GLN A 88 -29.22 -1.82 10.60
C GLN A 88 -29.71 -0.35 10.60
N ARG A 89 -30.22 0.14 11.73
CA ARG A 89 -30.60 1.56 11.86
C ARG A 89 -29.38 2.47 11.73
N THR A 90 -28.27 2.10 12.36
CA THR A 90 -27.03 2.87 12.35
C THR A 90 -26.41 2.89 10.95
N LEU A 91 -26.42 1.76 10.22
CA LEU A 91 -26.00 1.69 8.82
C LEU A 91 -26.83 2.64 7.93
N ASN A 92 -28.15 2.66 8.09
CA ASN A 92 -29.01 3.57 7.34
C ASN A 92 -28.80 5.05 7.72
N ASN A 93 -28.51 5.33 9.00
CA ASN A 93 -28.14 6.68 9.43
C ASN A 93 -26.83 7.13 8.77
N VAL A 94 -25.78 6.30 8.83
CA VAL A 94 -24.50 6.56 8.17
C VAL A 94 -24.71 6.78 6.67
N LYS A 95 -25.45 5.91 5.97
CA LYS A 95 -25.80 6.09 4.55
C LYS A 95 -26.32 7.49 4.25
N ASN A 96 -27.32 7.95 5.02
CA ASN A 96 -27.94 9.25 4.79
C ASN A 96 -26.97 10.40 5.05
N ARG A 97 -26.11 10.26 6.07
CA ARG A 97 -25.06 11.25 6.39
C ARG A 97 -23.97 11.28 5.33
N VAL A 98 -23.52 10.14 4.83
CA VAL A 98 -22.58 10.06 3.70
C VAL A 98 -23.18 10.77 2.50
N LYS A 99 -24.42 10.44 2.11
CA LYS A 99 -25.11 11.12 0.99
C LYS A 99 -25.25 12.64 1.22
N ALA A 100 -25.45 13.09 2.46
CA ALA A 100 -25.58 14.52 2.77
C ALA A 100 -24.27 15.31 2.62
N ILE A 101 -23.11 14.66 2.82
CA ILE A 101 -21.78 15.28 2.66
C ILE A 101 -21.23 15.17 1.24
N GLU A 102 -22.05 14.77 0.26
CA GLU A 102 -21.65 14.66 -1.13
C GLU A 102 -21.07 16.00 -1.64
N PRO A 103 -19.85 16.02 -2.21
CA PRO A 103 -19.16 17.24 -2.56
C PRO A 103 -19.83 17.94 -3.76
N ASN A 104 -20.16 19.22 -3.61
CA ASN A 104 -20.69 20.05 -4.69
C ASN A 104 -19.55 20.77 -5.43
N PRO A 105 -19.42 20.66 -6.77
CA PRO A 105 -18.36 21.30 -7.56
C PRO A 105 -18.24 22.83 -7.41
N ARG A 106 -19.26 23.49 -6.85
CA ARG A 106 -19.31 24.95 -6.69
C ARG A 106 -18.66 25.46 -5.39
N VAL A 107 -18.14 24.58 -4.53
CA VAL A 107 -17.53 24.99 -3.25
C VAL A 107 -16.01 25.18 -3.39
N PRO A 108 -15.41 26.19 -2.72
CA PRO A 108 -13.98 26.49 -2.85
C PRO A 108 -13.03 25.34 -2.43
N ASP A 109 -13.47 24.42 -1.57
CA ASP A 109 -12.70 23.26 -1.09
C ASP A 109 -13.16 21.92 -1.71
N PHE A 110 -13.66 21.96 -2.94
CA PHE A 110 -14.26 20.80 -3.59
C PHE A 110 -13.33 19.56 -3.61
N ASN A 111 -12.04 19.75 -3.89
CA ASN A 111 -11.08 18.64 -3.98
C ASN A 111 -10.88 17.94 -2.63
N ILE A 112 -10.73 18.71 -1.54
CA ILE A 112 -10.58 18.18 -0.18
C ILE A 112 -11.85 17.42 0.22
N ARG A 113 -13.03 17.98 -0.06
CA ARG A 113 -14.32 17.33 0.24
C ARG A 113 -14.53 16.06 -0.58
N LYS A 114 -14.12 16.07 -1.85
CA LYS A 114 -14.16 14.91 -2.75
C LYS A 114 -13.27 13.78 -2.29
N LEU A 115 -12.04 14.08 -1.85
CA LEU A 115 -11.15 13.08 -1.26
C LEU A 115 -11.75 12.44 0.00
N GLN A 116 -12.17 13.26 0.96
CA GLN A 116 -12.71 12.77 2.23
C GLN A 116 -13.98 11.96 2.02
N PHE A 117 -14.86 12.41 1.11
CA PHE A 117 -16.06 11.67 0.72
C PHE A 117 -15.73 10.29 0.13
N ALA A 118 -14.76 10.23 -0.79
CA ALA A 118 -14.35 8.97 -1.43
C ALA A 118 -13.77 7.97 -0.41
N ASN A 119 -12.91 8.45 0.49
CA ASN A 119 -12.34 7.62 1.56
C ASN A 119 -13.42 7.09 2.52
N LEU A 120 -14.29 7.98 2.99
CA LEU A 120 -15.37 7.62 3.89
C LEU A 120 -16.33 6.60 3.26
N THR A 121 -16.65 6.79 1.97
CA THR A 121 -17.48 5.86 1.21
C THR A 121 -16.82 4.49 1.09
N LYS A 122 -15.51 4.41 0.85
CA LYS A 122 -14.74 3.15 0.84
C LYS A 122 -14.85 2.42 2.17
N ILE A 123 -14.54 3.11 3.29
CA ILE A 123 -14.60 2.52 4.65
C ILE A 123 -16.01 1.99 4.98
N PHE A 124 -17.04 2.75 4.60
CA PHE A 124 -18.43 2.35 4.79
C PHE A 124 -18.79 1.10 3.96
N MET A 125 -18.41 1.05 2.68
CA MET A 125 -18.62 -0.11 1.81
C MET A 125 -17.89 -1.36 2.34
N ASP A 126 -16.66 -1.22 2.83
CA ASP A 126 -15.90 -2.32 3.43
C ASP A 126 -16.59 -2.84 4.71
N THR A 127 -17.18 -1.96 5.51
CA THR A 127 -17.94 -2.33 6.71
C THR A 127 -19.21 -3.10 6.36
N ILE A 128 -19.97 -2.67 5.33
CA ILE A 128 -21.14 -3.39 4.83
C ILE A 128 -20.75 -4.78 4.30
N ALA A 129 -19.64 -4.88 3.55
CA ALA A 129 -19.14 -6.14 3.02
C ALA A 129 -18.75 -7.12 4.14
N LYS A 130 -18.07 -6.63 5.19
CA LYS A 130 -17.75 -7.41 6.39
C LYS A 130 -19.00 -7.92 7.08
N TYR A 131 -20.00 -7.05 7.28
CA TYR A 131 -21.25 -7.43 7.93
C TYR A 131 -22.00 -8.51 7.15
N ARG A 132 -22.10 -8.34 5.82
CA ARG A 132 -22.72 -9.31 4.91
C ARG A 132 -22.03 -10.67 4.98
N THR A 133 -20.70 -10.68 5.07
CA THR A 133 -19.92 -11.93 5.20
C THR A 133 -20.26 -12.66 6.50
N VAL A 134 -20.33 -11.95 7.62
CA VAL A 134 -20.73 -12.53 8.92
C VAL A 134 -22.13 -13.14 8.86
N GLN A 135 -23.09 -12.44 8.24
CA GLN A 135 -24.46 -12.94 8.10
C GLN A 135 -24.55 -14.17 7.18
N LEU A 136 -23.77 -14.21 6.08
CA LEU A 136 -23.70 -15.36 5.17
C LEU A 136 -23.11 -16.60 5.85
N ASP A 137 -22.05 -16.43 6.64
CA ASP A 137 -21.42 -17.54 7.36
C ASP A 137 -22.35 -18.12 8.43
N PHE A 138 -23.09 -17.26 9.13
CA PHE A 138 -24.11 -17.70 10.08
C PHE A 138 -25.29 -18.39 9.38
N GLN A 139 -25.78 -17.85 8.26
CA GLN A 139 -26.83 -18.48 7.45
C GLN A 139 -26.44 -19.88 6.98
N ARG A 140 -25.18 -20.09 6.58
CA ARG A 140 -24.67 -21.42 6.20
C ARG A 140 -24.71 -22.38 7.39
N SER A 141 -24.28 -21.93 8.56
CA SER A 141 -24.26 -22.73 9.79
C SER A 141 -25.68 -23.12 10.20
N GLU A 142 -26.63 -22.18 10.16
CA GLU A 142 -28.06 -22.43 10.38
C GLU A 142 -28.64 -23.41 9.36
N SER A 143 -28.25 -23.32 8.08
CA SER A 143 -28.71 -24.23 7.03
C SER A 143 -28.26 -25.67 7.29
N LEU A 144 -27.01 -25.86 7.77
CA LEU A 144 -26.50 -27.18 8.16
C LEU A 144 -27.25 -27.75 9.37
N MET A 145 -27.60 -26.91 10.33
CA MET A 145 -28.41 -27.33 11.49
C MET A 145 -29.83 -27.71 11.06
N LEU A 146 -30.45 -26.94 10.16
CA LEU A 146 -31.76 -27.25 9.59
C LEU A 146 -31.74 -28.60 8.87
N GLU A 147 -30.73 -28.87 8.03
CA GLU A 147 -30.54 -30.17 7.39
C GLU A 147 -30.51 -31.31 8.42
N ARG A 148 -29.72 -31.16 9.49
CA ARG A 148 -29.62 -32.17 10.55
C ARG A 148 -30.99 -32.42 11.21
N GLN A 149 -31.74 -31.37 11.51
CA GLN A 149 -33.08 -31.48 12.11
C GLN A 149 -34.08 -32.15 11.16
N ILE A 150 -34.01 -31.84 9.86
CA ILE A 150 -34.82 -32.50 8.82
C ILE A 150 -34.51 -33.99 8.75
N ARG A 151 -33.23 -34.38 8.77
CA ARG A 151 -32.83 -35.80 8.75
C ARG A 151 -33.25 -36.56 10.01
N VAL A 152 -33.28 -35.90 11.17
CA VAL A 152 -33.81 -36.49 12.41
C VAL A 152 -35.32 -36.77 12.29
N ALA A 153 -36.08 -35.83 11.70
CA ALA A 153 -37.52 -36.00 11.48
C ALA A 153 -37.83 -37.00 10.33
N LYS A 154 -37.03 -37.00 9.26
CA LYS A 154 -37.17 -37.86 8.07
C LYS A 154 -35.80 -38.47 7.70
N PRO A 155 -35.45 -39.64 8.27
CA PRO A 155 -34.16 -40.31 7.98
C PRO A 155 -33.94 -40.65 6.50
N ASN A 156 -35.03 -40.86 5.75
CA ASN A 156 -35.00 -41.20 4.31
C ASN A 156 -35.23 -39.97 3.40
N ALA A 157 -34.99 -38.75 3.88
CA ALA A 157 -35.10 -37.55 3.05
C ALA A 157 -34.08 -37.59 1.90
N SER A 158 -34.53 -37.31 0.67
CA SER A 158 -33.62 -37.15 -0.47
C SER A 158 -32.78 -35.88 -0.27
N GLN A 159 -31.55 -35.85 -0.78
CA GLN A 159 -30.71 -34.64 -0.71
C GLN A 159 -31.42 -33.46 -1.39
N GLN A 160 -32.11 -33.72 -2.49
CA GLN A 160 -32.84 -32.72 -3.25
C GLN A 160 -34.00 -32.12 -2.44
N ASP A 161 -34.74 -32.94 -1.67
CA ASP A 161 -35.81 -32.45 -0.79
C ASP A 161 -35.28 -31.49 0.30
N ILE A 162 -34.06 -31.76 0.80
CA ILE A 162 -33.39 -30.96 1.83
C ILE A 162 -32.91 -29.64 1.23
N ASP A 163 -32.27 -29.70 0.06
CA ASP A 163 -31.77 -28.53 -0.65
C ASP A 163 -32.93 -27.60 -1.04
N ASP A 164 -34.05 -28.16 -1.51
CA ASP A 164 -35.28 -27.42 -1.83
C ASP A 164 -35.88 -26.77 -0.56
N ALA A 165 -35.86 -27.46 0.58
CA ALA A 165 -36.35 -26.90 1.85
C ALA A 165 -35.50 -25.74 2.36
N ILE A 166 -34.18 -25.82 2.21
CA ILE A 166 -33.24 -24.74 2.55
C ILE A 166 -33.43 -23.57 1.57
N ALA A 167 -33.57 -23.85 0.27
CA ALA A 167 -33.82 -22.83 -0.75
C ALA A 167 -35.14 -22.09 -0.50
N ASP A 168 -36.21 -22.80 -0.11
CA ASP A 168 -37.49 -22.21 0.27
C ASP A 168 -37.36 -21.31 1.51
N ALA A 169 -36.57 -21.71 2.50
CA ALA A 169 -36.28 -20.89 3.68
C ALA A 169 -35.55 -19.59 3.32
N GLN A 170 -34.54 -19.68 2.44
CA GLN A 170 -33.81 -18.51 1.94
C GLN A 170 -34.70 -17.60 1.08
N GLN A 171 -35.72 -18.14 0.40
CA GLN A 171 -36.67 -17.38 -0.43
C GLN A 171 -37.94 -16.95 0.33
N GLY A 172 -38.06 -17.27 1.62
CA GLY A 172 -39.23 -16.91 2.44
C GLY A 172 -40.55 -17.60 2.03
N ARG A 173 -40.48 -18.81 1.46
CA ARG A 173 -41.65 -19.59 1.07
C ARG A 173 -42.12 -20.51 2.21
N PRO A 174 -43.41 -20.50 2.60
CA PRO A 174 -43.90 -21.22 3.80
C PRO A 174 -44.10 -22.76 3.61
N ILE A 175 -43.43 -23.39 2.64
CA ILE A 175 -43.93 -24.64 2.04
C ILE A 175 -43.55 -25.91 2.83
N PHE A 176 -42.60 -25.86 3.76
CA PHE A 176 -42.05 -27.07 4.37
C PHE A 176 -42.90 -27.72 5.47
N THR A 177 -43.75 -26.95 6.16
CA THR A 177 -44.51 -27.43 7.34
C THR A 177 -45.64 -28.39 6.98
N ARG A 178 -46.23 -28.26 5.79
CA ARG A 178 -47.31 -29.15 5.33
C ARG A 178 -46.79 -30.55 4.98
N SER A 179 -45.62 -30.64 4.34
CA SER A 179 -45.03 -31.92 3.94
C SER A 179 -44.47 -32.72 5.12
N LEU A 180 -43.89 -32.04 6.12
CA LEU A 180 -43.42 -32.72 7.34
C LEU A 180 -44.57 -33.22 8.23
N ALA A 181 -45.63 -32.42 8.39
CA ALA A 181 -46.78 -32.79 9.22
C ALA A 181 -47.58 -33.97 8.66
N GLN A 182 -47.56 -34.16 7.34
CA GLN A 182 -48.28 -35.25 6.65
C GLN A 182 -47.56 -36.61 6.73
N LEU A 183 -46.28 -36.62 7.12
CA LEU A 183 -45.40 -37.79 7.10
C LEU A 183 -45.01 -38.31 8.50
N ALA A 184 -45.52 -37.70 9.56
CA ALA A 184 -45.33 -38.19 10.92
C ALA A 184 -46.22 -39.43 11.19
N ASP A 185 -45.65 -40.63 11.00
CA ASP A 185 -46.29 -41.91 11.35
C ASP A 185 -46.87 -41.89 12.77
N GLY A 186 -48.05 -42.48 12.94
CA GLY A 186 -48.92 -42.35 14.11
C GLY A 186 -48.33 -42.64 15.49
N ASN A 187 -47.14 -43.27 15.58
CA ASN A 187 -46.43 -43.54 16.84
C ASN A 187 -45.37 -42.51 17.24
N ARG A 188 -45.00 -41.56 16.36
CA ARG A 188 -43.93 -40.56 16.62
C ARG A 188 -44.46 -39.13 16.77
N ARG A 189 -45.76 -38.95 16.94
CA ARG A 189 -46.44 -37.65 16.87
C ARG A 189 -45.90 -36.61 17.88
N ALA A 190 -45.66 -37.01 19.13
CA ALA A 190 -45.11 -36.11 20.17
C ALA A 190 -43.66 -35.69 19.91
N GLN A 191 -42.82 -36.59 19.40
CA GLN A 191 -41.44 -36.27 19.02
C GLN A 191 -41.40 -35.44 17.73
N ALA A 192 -42.32 -35.72 16.80
CA ALA A 192 -42.48 -34.98 15.56
C ALA A 192 -42.90 -33.53 15.81
N GLU A 193 -43.75 -33.26 16.81
CA GLU A 193 -44.16 -31.90 17.19
C GLU A 193 -42.98 -31.05 17.68
N GLY A 194 -42.11 -31.58 18.54
CA GLY A 194 -40.90 -30.88 19.00
C GLY A 194 -39.90 -30.61 17.88
N THR A 195 -39.66 -31.60 17.00
CA THR A 195 -38.77 -31.42 15.83
C THR A 195 -39.36 -30.46 14.80
N LEU A 196 -40.69 -30.45 14.61
CA LEU A 196 -41.36 -29.56 13.68
C LEU A 196 -41.25 -28.12 14.15
N LYS A 197 -41.41 -27.86 15.45
CA LYS A 197 -41.20 -26.54 16.03
C LYS A 197 -39.77 -26.06 15.82
N ALA A 198 -38.78 -26.91 16.11
CA ALA A 198 -37.37 -26.57 15.89
C ALA A 198 -37.06 -26.24 14.41
N VAL A 199 -37.60 -27.03 13.48
CA VAL A 199 -37.49 -26.79 12.04
C VAL A 199 -38.17 -25.48 11.63
N GLN A 200 -39.34 -25.17 12.19
CA GLN A 200 -40.05 -23.91 11.93
C GLN A 200 -39.26 -22.70 12.44
N ASP A 201 -38.75 -22.77 13.66
CA ASP A 201 -37.95 -21.70 14.27
C ASP A 201 -36.67 -21.44 13.45
N ARG A 202 -36.00 -22.50 12.97
CA ARG A 202 -34.83 -22.39 12.09
C ARG A 202 -35.18 -21.83 10.71
N HIS A 203 -36.29 -22.26 10.14
CA HIS A 203 -36.77 -21.73 8.86
C HIS A 203 -37.02 -20.21 8.96
N GLU A 204 -37.67 -19.74 10.03
CA GLU A 204 -37.91 -18.32 10.27
C GLU A 204 -36.60 -17.55 10.48
N ASN A 205 -35.63 -18.11 11.21
CA ASN A 205 -34.31 -17.49 11.38
C ASN A 205 -33.56 -17.34 10.04
N ILE A 206 -33.53 -18.39 9.21
CA ILE A 206 -32.89 -18.32 7.88
C ILE A 206 -33.58 -17.28 6.98
N ARG A 207 -34.91 -17.18 7.07
CA ARG A 207 -35.69 -16.16 6.36
C ARG A 207 -35.30 -14.74 6.81
N LYS A 208 -35.21 -14.50 8.12
CA LYS A 208 -34.76 -13.20 8.68
C LYS A 208 -33.35 -12.85 8.18
N LEU A 209 -32.42 -13.81 8.24
CA LEU A 209 -31.05 -13.62 7.74
C LEU A 209 -31.01 -13.29 6.24
N ALA A 210 -31.80 -14.00 5.43
CA ALA A 210 -31.88 -13.74 3.99
C ALA A 210 -32.36 -12.31 3.71
N LYS A 211 -33.37 -11.84 4.45
CA LYS A 211 -33.85 -10.45 4.37
C LYS A 211 -32.76 -9.44 4.74
N THR A 212 -32.04 -9.65 5.84
CA THR A 212 -30.91 -8.79 6.24
C THR A 212 -29.82 -8.77 5.16
N ILE A 213 -29.45 -9.91 4.59
CA ILE A 213 -28.44 -10.02 3.53
C ILE A 213 -28.90 -9.28 2.26
N GLU A 214 -30.19 -9.34 1.92
CA GLU A 214 -30.77 -8.60 0.81
C GLU A 214 -30.69 -7.09 1.03
N GLU A 215 -31.12 -6.61 2.20
CA GLU A 215 -31.05 -5.18 2.57
C GLU A 215 -29.59 -4.66 2.53
N LEU A 216 -28.63 -5.44 3.04
CA LEU A 216 -27.20 -5.11 2.96
C LEU A 216 -26.68 -5.10 1.51
N SER A 217 -27.17 -6.00 0.67
CA SER A 217 -26.78 -6.06 -0.74
C SER A 217 -27.31 -4.86 -1.52
N GLN A 218 -28.56 -4.44 -1.25
CA GLN A 218 -29.15 -3.23 -1.81
C GLN A 218 -28.37 -1.98 -1.35
N LEU A 219 -28.07 -1.89 -0.05
CA LEU A 219 -27.26 -0.81 0.50
C LEU A 219 -25.88 -0.72 -0.17
N PHE A 220 -25.20 -1.86 -0.36
CA PHE A 220 -23.90 -1.91 -1.02
C PHE A 220 -23.98 -1.45 -2.48
N GLN A 221 -25.01 -1.87 -3.22
CA GLN A 221 -25.22 -1.44 -4.61
C GLN A 221 -25.52 0.06 -4.71
N GLU A 222 -26.35 0.61 -3.83
CA GLU A 222 -26.62 2.05 -3.77
C GLU A 222 -25.34 2.86 -3.58
N MET A 223 -24.45 2.43 -2.68
CA MET A 223 -23.18 3.11 -2.44
C MET A 223 -22.19 2.95 -3.61
N ALA A 224 -22.15 1.77 -4.23
CA ALA A 224 -21.31 1.52 -5.40
C ALA A 224 -21.68 2.42 -6.59
N LEU A 225 -22.97 2.70 -6.80
CA LEU A 225 -23.44 3.61 -7.84
C LEU A 225 -22.96 5.05 -7.62
N ILE A 226 -22.93 5.52 -6.37
CA ILE A 226 -22.44 6.87 -6.03
C ILE A 226 -20.95 6.99 -6.35
N VAL A 227 -20.16 5.95 -6.04
CA VAL A 227 -18.73 5.91 -6.38
C VAL A 227 -18.50 5.88 -7.89
N GLU A 228 -19.28 5.09 -8.63
CA GLU A 228 -19.16 4.98 -10.09
C GLU A 228 -19.49 6.32 -10.80
N GLN A 229 -20.52 7.04 -10.35
CA GLN A 229 -20.86 8.37 -10.88
C GLN A 229 -19.73 9.38 -10.69
N GLN A 230 -19.00 9.30 -9.58
CA GLN A 230 -17.87 10.18 -9.29
C GLN A 230 -16.59 9.82 -10.06
N GLY A 231 -16.49 8.59 -10.60
CA GLY A 231 -15.36 8.09 -11.37
C GLY A 231 -15.17 8.71 -12.77
N LYS A 232 -16.22 9.29 -13.38
CA LYS A 232 -16.17 9.87 -14.74
C LYS A 232 -15.58 11.29 -14.81
N MET A 233 -15.33 11.92 -13.66
CA MET A 233 -14.68 13.23 -13.54
C MET A 233 -13.33 13.07 -12.80
N ILE A 234 -12.54 12.07 -13.22
CA ILE A 234 -11.22 11.74 -12.66
C ILE A 234 -10.12 11.75 -13.74
N ASP A 235 -10.46 11.85 -15.03
CA ASP A 235 -9.48 11.80 -16.14
C ASP A 235 -8.78 13.13 -16.47
N GLN A 236 -8.97 14.19 -15.68
CA GLN A 236 -8.38 15.52 -15.99
C GLN A 236 -7.28 16.00 -15.02
N ILE A 237 -6.77 15.11 -14.17
CA ILE A 237 -5.65 15.43 -13.26
C ILE A 237 -4.32 14.84 -13.78
N GLU A 238 -4.37 13.88 -14.71
CA GLU A 238 -3.17 13.27 -15.33
C GLU A 238 -2.34 14.25 -16.18
N VAL A 239 -2.93 15.38 -16.62
CA VAL A 239 -2.26 16.34 -17.54
C VAL A 239 -1.52 17.48 -16.82
N ASN A 240 -1.87 17.83 -15.58
CA ASN A 240 -1.21 18.96 -14.89
C ASN A 240 -0.06 18.54 -13.96
N THR A 241 -0.10 17.34 -13.37
CA THR A 241 0.98 16.83 -12.50
C THR A 241 2.15 16.28 -13.28
N THR A 242 1.92 15.75 -14.48
CA THR A 242 3.00 15.27 -15.36
C THR A 242 3.87 16.42 -15.87
N ASP A 243 3.28 17.58 -16.17
CA ASP A 243 4.02 18.79 -16.53
C ASP A 243 4.80 19.36 -15.32
N ALA A 244 4.20 19.35 -14.11
CA ALA A 244 4.88 19.81 -12.89
C ALA A 244 6.08 18.93 -12.50
N VAL A 245 5.96 17.61 -12.62
CA VAL A 245 7.07 16.67 -12.36
C VAL A 245 8.15 16.77 -13.45
N SER A 246 7.75 16.90 -14.72
CA SER A 246 8.68 17.15 -15.83
C SER A 246 9.44 18.47 -15.65
N ASP A 247 8.76 19.52 -15.20
CA ASP A 247 9.37 20.83 -14.98
C ASP A 247 10.22 20.86 -13.71
N LEU A 248 9.88 20.08 -12.68
CA LEU A 248 10.74 19.84 -11.52
C LEU A 248 11.99 19.02 -11.88
N GLU A 249 11.88 18.03 -12.77
CA GLU A 249 13.03 17.24 -13.22
C GLU A 249 13.96 18.06 -14.12
N LYS A 250 13.40 18.89 -15.01
CA LYS A 250 14.17 19.90 -15.77
C LYS A 250 14.81 20.93 -14.84
N ALA A 251 14.09 21.40 -13.82
CA ALA A 251 14.61 22.34 -12.83
C ALA A 251 15.77 21.71 -12.04
N ASN A 252 15.67 20.45 -11.62
CA ASN A 252 16.76 19.72 -10.96
C ASN A 252 17.99 19.60 -11.86
N LYS A 253 17.80 19.31 -13.15
CA LYS A 253 18.89 19.23 -14.12
C LYS A 253 19.56 20.58 -14.34
N GLU A 254 18.80 21.68 -14.41
CA GLU A 254 19.33 23.04 -14.48
C GLU A 254 20.03 23.45 -13.17
N ILE A 255 19.55 22.99 -12.01
CA ILE A 255 20.20 23.19 -10.70
C ILE A 255 21.55 22.48 -10.64
N ASP A 256 21.67 21.24 -11.12
CA ASP A 256 22.94 20.51 -11.16
C ASP A 256 23.96 21.20 -12.09
N VAL A 257 23.51 21.68 -13.25
CA VAL A 257 24.35 22.49 -14.15
C VAL A 257 24.75 23.80 -13.46
N ALA A 258 23.84 24.48 -12.76
CA ALA A 258 24.12 25.70 -12.02
C ALA A 258 25.13 25.47 -10.88
N VAL A 259 25.05 24.35 -10.14
CA VAL A 259 25.98 23.96 -9.07
C VAL A 259 27.36 23.63 -9.62
N GLY A 260 27.44 22.88 -10.73
CA GLY A 260 28.69 22.58 -11.43
C GLY A 260 29.36 23.86 -11.95
N THR A 261 28.57 24.76 -12.52
CA THR A 261 29.05 26.06 -12.99
C THR A 261 29.53 26.91 -11.81
N ALA A 262 28.77 27.00 -10.71
CA ALA A 262 29.14 27.73 -9.50
C ALA A 262 30.43 27.23 -8.84
N ARG A 263 30.69 25.91 -8.82
CA ARG A 263 31.96 25.33 -8.37
C ARG A 263 33.13 25.75 -9.26
N SER A 264 32.97 25.71 -10.58
CA SER A 264 34.00 26.14 -11.53
C SER A 264 34.29 27.66 -11.49
N THR A 265 33.29 28.47 -11.13
CA THR A 265 33.40 29.92 -10.98
C THR A 265 34.32 30.29 -9.81
N ARG A 266 34.44 29.45 -8.77
CA ARG A 266 35.36 29.72 -7.64
C ARG A 266 36.83 29.75 -8.07
N GLY A 267 37.27 28.88 -8.98
CA GLY A 267 38.64 28.90 -9.52
C GLY A 267 38.89 30.05 -10.49
N LYS A 268 37.91 30.37 -11.34
CA LYS A 268 37.99 31.47 -12.32
C LYS A 268 37.97 32.86 -11.67
N ARG A 269 37.34 33.00 -10.49
CA ARG A 269 37.36 34.25 -9.69
C ARG A 269 38.77 34.68 -9.28
N TRP A 270 39.62 33.73 -8.87
CA TRP A 270 41.02 34.02 -8.52
C TRP A 270 41.86 34.37 -9.75
N LEU A 271 41.57 33.75 -10.90
CA LEU A 271 42.24 34.07 -12.16
C LEU A 271 41.90 35.49 -12.65
N CYS A 272 40.61 35.87 -12.64
CA CYS A 272 40.18 37.22 -13.02
C CYS A 272 40.68 38.30 -12.04
N LEU A 273 40.71 38.01 -10.74
CA LEU A 273 41.31 38.90 -9.74
C LEU A 273 42.81 39.12 -10.03
N GLY A 274 43.55 38.05 -10.37
CA GLY A 274 44.96 38.14 -10.75
C GLY A 274 45.19 39.01 -11.98
N ILE A 275 44.39 38.83 -13.04
CA ILE A 275 44.48 39.64 -14.26
C ILE A 275 44.16 41.12 -13.97
N ALA A 276 43.13 41.40 -13.15
CA ALA A 276 42.78 42.76 -12.77
C ALA A 276 43.90 43.46 -11.99
N VAL A 277 44.58 42.75 -11.08
CA VAL A 277 45.75 43.28 -10.36
C VAL A 277 46.91 43.58 -11.31
N VAL A 278 47.18 42.69 -12.28
CA VAL A 278 48.24 42.90 -13.29
C VAL A 278 47.94 44.12 -14.17
N VAL A 279 46.70 44.28 -14.64
CA VAL A 279 46.29 45.45 -15.42
C VAL A 279 46.44 46.74 -14.60
N LEU A 280 46.10 46.70 -13.31
CA LEU A 280 46.25 47.85 -12.41
C LEU A 280 47.72 48.23 -12.21
N ILE A 281 48.61 47.23 -12.07
CA ILE A 281 50.07 47.46 -12.01
C ILE A 281 50.58 48.07 -13.32
N ILE A 282 50.16 47.56 -14.48
CA ILE A 282 50.55 48.11 -15.79
C ILE A 282 50.07 49.55 -15.93
N LEU A 283 48.83 49.86 -15.54
CA LEU A 283 48.31 51.23 -15.57
C LEU A 283 49.11 52.16 -14.67
N VAL A 284 49.46 51.73 -13.45
CA VAL A 284 50.32 52.50 -12.54
C VAL A 284 51.71 52.72 -13.15
N LEU A 285 52.31 51.71 -13.77
CA LEU A 285 53.61 51.82 -14.45
C LEU A 285 53.56 52.77 -15.65
N ILE A 286 52.50 52.71 -16.46
CA ILE A 286 52.27 53.66 -17.56
C ILE A 286 52.10 55.08 -17.02
N LEU A 287 51.40 55.25 -15.90
CA LEU A 287 51.19 56.55 -15.26
C LEU A 287 52.50 57.11 -14.70
N LEU A 288 53.33 56.28 -14.07
CA LEU A 288 54.66 56.64 -13.57
C LEU A 288 55.64 56.96 -14.69
N CYS A 289 55.67 56.14 -15.75
CA CYS A 289 56.53 56.33 -16.92
C CYS A 289 56.13 57.60 -17.70
N ASN A 290 54.83 57.88 -17.79
CA ASN A 290 54.33 59.10 -18.42
C ASN A 290 54.30 60.30 -17.48
N MET A 291 54.53 60.16 -16.17
CA MET A 291 54.49 61.29 -15.22
C MET A 291 55.53 62.36 -15.59
N GLN A 292 56.69 61.94 -16.11
CA GLN A 292 57.74 62.85 -16.59
C GLN A 292 57.37 63.55 -17.92
N ALA A 293 56.62 62.89 -18.82
CA ALA A 293 56.20 63.45 -20.12
C ALA A 293 54.89 64.28 -20.04
N VAL A 294 53.97 63.89 -19.14
CA VAL A 294 52.64 64.51 -18.93
C VAL A 294 52.76 65.87 -18.23
N LEU A 295 53.78 66.05 -17.38
CA LEU A 295 54.10 67.33 -16.75
C LEU A 295 54.46 68.42 -17.77
N GLN A 296 54.87 68.05 -18.99
CA GLN A 296 55.27 69.00 -20.03
C GLN A 296 54.20 69.27 -21.12
N PHE A 297 53.08 68.52 -21.20
CA PHE A 297 52.25 68.56 -22.42
C PHE A 297 50.72 68.61 -22.33
N LEU A 298 50.04 68.77 -21.17
CA LEU A 298 48.56 68.68 -21.16
C LEU A 298 47.81 69.91 -20.62
N SER A 299 47.06 70.53 -21.53
CA SER A 299 46.03 71.56 -21.31
C SER A 299 44.84 71.02 -20.50
N ARG A 300 44.23 71.91 -19.71
CA ARG A 300 43.22 71.63 -18.65
C ARG A 300 42.08 70.67 -19.05
N ARG A 301 41.66 70.63 -20.32
CA ARG A 301 40.50 69.85 -20.78
C ARG A 301 40.74 68.33 -20.80
N ARG A 302 41.97 67.86 -21.04
CA ARG A 302 42.27 66.42 -21.09
C ARG A 302 42.45 65.78 -19.71
N ARG A 303 42.80 66.57 -18.68
CA ARG A 303 42.91 66.09 -17.29
C ARG A 303 41.55 65.69 -16.71
N LEU A 304 40.51 66.48 -17.01
CA LEU A 304 39.14 66.18 -16.56
C LEU A 304 38.64 64.86 -17.14
N VAL A 305 38.86 64.63 -18.45
CA VAL A 305 38.44 63.37 -19.11
C VAL A 305 39.13 62.16 -18.49
N LEU A 306 40.43 62.24 -18.23
CA LEU A 306 41.18 61.15 -17.59
C LEU A 306 40.73 60.91 -16.15
N THR A 307 40.43 61.95 -15.37
CA THR A 307 39.89 61.78 -14.01
C THR A 307 38.50 61.15 -14.02
N PHE A 308 37.64 61.50 -14.99
CA PHE A 308 36.31 60.88 -15.12
C PHE A 308 36.41 59.40 -15.47
N ILE A 309 37.31 59.01 -16.37
CA ILE A 309 37.55 57.61 -16.72
C ILE A 309 38.07 56.83 -15.49
N MET A 310 38.99 57.42 -14.73
CA MET A 310 39.55 56.76 -13.55
C MET A 310 38.52 56.57 -12.43
N VAL A 311 37.69 57.58 -12.18
CA VAL A 311 36.59 57.49 -11.19
C VAL A 311 35.57 56.44 -11.60
N HIS A 312 35.23 56.37 -12.89
CA HIS A 312 34.31 55.35 -13.40
C HIS A 312 34.88 53.93 -13.28
N LEU A 313 36.18 53.77 -13.50
CA LEU A 313 36.88 52.49 -13.32
C LEU A 313 36.92 52.06 -11.84
N ILE A 314 37.15 52.99 -10.91
CA ILE A 314 37.14 52.70 -9.47
C ILE A 314 35.73 52.30 -9.02
N LEU A 315 34.70 53.02 -9.45
CA LEU A 315 33.31 52.74 -9.07
C LEU A 315 32.84 51.38 -9.61
N THR A 316 33.25 51.01 -10.82
CA THR A 316 32.93 49.70 -11.40
C THR A 316 33.64 48.56 -10.66
N VAL A 317 34.92 48.72 -10.31
CA VAL A 317 35.65 47.73 -9.50
C VAL A 317 35.04 47.60 -8.10
N ALA A 318 34.66 48.70 -7.45
CA ALA A 318 34.00 48.69 -6.15
C ALA A 318 32.63 47.97 -6.19
N TYR A 319 31.86 48.16 -7.26
CA TYR A 319 30.58 47.45 -7.47
C TYR A 319 30.77 45.93 -7.51
N PHE A 320 31.79 45.45 -8.22
CA PHE A 320 32.08 44.01 -8.32
C PHE A 320 32.68 43.42 -7.04
N LEU A 321 33.44 44.19 -6.26
CA LEU A 321 34.05 43.71 -5.02
C LEU A 321 33.10 43.71 -3.81
N VAL A 322 32.14 44.64 -3.76
CA VAL A 322 31.30 44.84 -2.55
C VAL A 322 29.85 44.39 -2.77
N ILE A 323 29.22 44.76 -3.89
CA ILE A 323 27.77 44.58 -4.09
C ILE A 323 27.44 43.22 -4.73
N SER A 324 28.26 42.75 -5.67
CA SER A 324 28.10 41.44 -6.30
C SER A 324 28.12 40.26 -5.30
N PRO A 325 29.05 40.19 -4.32
CA PRO A 325 29.02 39.12 -3.32
C PRO A 325 27.86 39.24 -2.31
N TYR A 326 27.40 40.46 -1.99
CA TYR A 326 26.30 40.68 -1.05
C TYR A 326 24.95 40.14 -1.57
N LYS A 327 24.67 40.29 -2.88
CA LYS A 327 23.47 39.71 -3.51
C LYS A 327 23.46 38.18 -3.53
N ILE A 328 24.62 37.54 -3.56
CA ILE A 328 24.74 36.07 -3.55
C ILE A 328 24.59 35.52 -2.13
N TYR A 329 25.03 36.27 -1.11
CA TYR A 329 24.90 35.87 0.29
C TYR A 329 23.45 35.89 0.79
N LEU A 330 22.66 36.89 0.37
CA LEU A 330 21.22 36.96 0.66
C LEU A 330 20.39 35.88 -0.03
N GLY A 331 20.81 35.40 -1.22
CA GLY A 331 20.15 34.29 -1.91
C GLY A 331 20.51 32.91 -1.36
N ALA A 332 21.58 32.78 -0.56
CA ALA A 332 22.03 31.52 0.00
C ALA A 332 21.37 31.17 1.34
N SER A 333 20.88 32.17 2.10
CA SER A 333 20.27 31.95 3.41
C SER A 333 18.82 31.45 3.35
N GLU A 334 18.10 31.67 2.25
CA GLU A 334 16.74 31.13 2.07
C GLU A 334 16.72 29.66 1.63
N LEU A 335 17.84 29.11 1.15
CA LEU A 335 17.90 27.76 0.57
C LEU A 335 18.26 26.64 1.58
N SER A 336 18.68 26.99 2.81
CA SER A 336 19.09 26.01 3.82
C SER A 336 17.94 25.51 4.72
N ILE A 337 16.72 26.03 4.57
CA ILE A 337 15.59 25.73 5.46
C ILE A 337 14.67 24.62 4.91
N LEU A 338 14.89 24.12 3.68
CA LEU A 338 14.09 23.06 3.06
C LEU A 338 14.76 21.68 2.98
N ALA A 339 15.98 21.51 3.50
CA ALA A 339 16.63 20.20 3.56
C ALA A 339 16.17 19.43 4.81
N ALA A 340 14.95 18.88 4.76
CA ALA A 340 14.48 17.90 5.73
C ALA A 340 14.99 16.50 5.39
N ALA A 341 15.53 15.82 6.41
CA ALA A 341 15.91 14.41 6.51
C ALA A 341 17.02 13.89 5.58
N ASP A 342 18.14 13.52 6.18
CA ASP A 342 19.18 12.66 5.60
C ASP A 342 18.56 11.29 5.25
N PRO A 343 18.46 10.87 3.98
CA PRO A 343 17.96 9.55 3.65
C PRO A 343 19.03 8.52 4.03
N SER A 344 18.74 7.65 5.00
CA SER A 344 19.56 6.47 5.26
C SER A 344 19.79 5.70 3.96
N PRO A 345 20.97 5.08 3.76
CA PRO A 345 21.23 4.31 2.54
C PRO A 345 20.18 3.21 2.37
N PRO A 346 19.75 2.90 1.14
CA PRO A 346 18.73 1.89 0.89
C PRO A 346 19.05 0.56 1.57
N SER A 347 18.11 0.06 2.35
CA SER A 347 18.22 -1.14 3.18
C SER A 347 18.03 -2.41 2.35
N THR A 348 18.78 -3.45 2.68
CA THR A 348 18.54 -4.82 2.21
C THR A 348 17.81 -5.67 3.26
N LEU A 349 17.25 -5.05 4.31
CA LEU A 349 16.60 -5.72 5.44
C LEU A 349 17.50 -6.70 6.20
N GLY A 350 18.82 -6.50 6.12
CA GLY A 350 19.82 -7.40 6.73
C GLY A 350 20.20 -8.60 5.86
N PHE A 351 19.62 -8.77 4.67
CA PHE A 351 20.03 -9.78 3.70
C PHE A 351 21.18 -9.27 2.82
N ASP A 352 21.92 -10.18 2.16
CA ASP A 352 23.00 -9.76 1.25
C ASP A 352 22.44 -9.08 -0.01
N ARG A 353 21.24 -9.52 -0.45
CA ARG A 353 20.56 -8.96 -1.61
C ARG A 353 19.05 -9.22 -1.57
N ILE A 354 18.29 -8.30 -2.14
CA ILE A 354 16.88 -8.49 -2.46
C ILE A 354 16.74 -8.57 -3.98
N TYR A 355 16.35 -9.74 -4.48
CA TYR A 355 16.10 -9.98 -5.90
C TYR A 355 14.63 -9.79 -6.25
N VAL A 356 14.37 -9.18 -7.40
CA VAL A 356 13.04 -9.11 -8.01
C VAL A 356 13.07 -9.79 -9.37
N ILE A 357 12.34 -10.89 -9.50
CA ILE A 357 12.19 -11.61 -10.76
C ILE A 357 11.10 -10.90 -11.56
N ASN A 358 11.49 -10.27 -12.67
CA ASN A 358 10.59 -9.45 -13.49
C ASN A 358 10.77 -9.79 -14.96
N LEU A 359 9.66 -9.94 -15.68
CA LEU A 359 9.71 -10.08 -17.13
C LEU A 359 10.15 -8.76 -17.75
N ALA A 360 11.15 -8.79 -18.65
CA ALA A 360 11.75 -7.56 -19.21
C ALA A 360 10.73 -6.63 -19.91
N HIS A 361 9.66 -7.19 -20.47
CA HIS A 361 8.59 -6.43 -21.12
C HIS A 361 7.55 -5.85 -20.14
N ARG A 362 7.49 -6.33 -18.89
CA ARG A 362 6.59 -5.84 -17.83
C ARG A 362 7.16 -4.61 -17.14
N THR A 363 7.32 -3.54 -17.93
CA THR A 363 7.86 -2.25 -17.49
C THR A 363 6.92 -1.55 -16.50
N ASP A 364 5.62 -1.83 -16.58
CA ASP A 364 4.57 -1.44 -15.65
C ASP A 364 4.85 -1.96 -14.23
N ARG A 365 5.05 -3.28 -14.10
CA ARG A 365 5.36 -3.93 -12.81
C ARG A 365 6.71 -3.48 -12.27
N LYS A 366 7.72 -3.37 -13.15
CA LYS A 366 9.05 -2.86 -12.80
C LYS A 366 8.99 -1.43 -12.22
N LYS A 367 8.18 -0.55 -12.83
CA LYS A 367 7.97 0.82 -12.32
C LYS A 367 7.31 0.79 -10.94
N ARG A 368 6.27 -0.04 -10.75
CA ARG A 368 5.59 -0.21 -9.46
C ARG A 368 6.54 -0.69 -8.37
N MET A 369 7.32 -1.73 -8.63
CA MET A 369 8.33 -2.25 -7.69
C MET A 369 9.40 -1.21 -7.36
N LYS A 370 9.84 -0.38 -8.32
CA LYS A 370 10.77 0.73 -8.05
C LYS A 370 10.17 1.84 -7.20
N THR A 371 8.86 2.10 -7.31
CA THR A 371 8.17 3.06 -6.44
C THR A 371 8.05 2.50 -5.02
N LEU A 372 7.66 1.23 -4.89
CA LEU A 372 7.64 0.52 -3.61
C LEU A 372 9.01 0.53 -2.93
N ALA A 373 10.08 0.27 -3.68
CA ALA A 373 11.46 0.34 -3.20
C ALA A 373 11.83 1.71 -2.64
N ARG A 374 11.48 2.79 -3.35
CA ARG A 374 11.76 4.16 -2.88
C ARG A 374 10.98 4.50 -1.62
N TYR A 375 9.71 4.08 -1.56
CA TYR A 375 8.85 4.34 -0.41
C TYR A 375 9.35 3.64 0.86
N LEU A 376 9.70 2.35 0.75
CA LEU A 376 10.20 1.54 1.86
C LEU A 376 11.71 1.67 2.07
N ASN A 377 12.37 2.54 1.31
CA ASN A 377 13.83 2.70 1.28
C ASN A 377 14.61 1.37 1.11
N LEU A 378 14.19 0.54 0.14
CA LEU A 378 14.77 -0.77 -0.14
C LEU A 378 15.72 -0.76 -1.34
N ASN A 379 16.80 -1.55 -1.24
CA ASN A 379 17.72 -1.80 -2.33
C ASN A 379 17.33 -3.07 -3.12
N LEU A 380 16.61 -2.89 -4.23
CA LEU A 380 16.14 -4.01 -5.08
C LEU A 380 17.06 -4.25 -6.29
N THR A 381 17.41 -5.52 -6.52
CA THR A 381 18.14 -5.99 -7.70
C THR A 381 17.19 -6.74 -8.64
N PHE A 382 16.97 -6.20 -9.84
CA PHE A 382 16.08 -6.82 -10.82
C PHE A 382 16.79 -7.90 -11.64
N VAL A 383 16.13 -9.05 -11.80
CA VAL A 383 16.59 -10.18 -12.60
C VAL A 383 15.58 -10.40 -13.73
N ASP A 384 16.08 -10.43 -14.96
CA ASP A 384 15.24 -10.62 -16.14
C ASP A 384 14.72 -12.07 -16.18
N ALA A 385 13.42 -12.23 -16.01
CA ALA A 385 12.72 -13.50 -16.07
C ALA A 385 12.57 -14.00 -17.51
N LEU A 386 12.46 -15.32 -17.66
CA LEU A 386 12.22 -15.96 -18.95
C LEU A 386 10.73 -16.00 -19.28
N THR A 387 10.41 -15.86 -20.57
CA THR A 387 9.06 -16.11 -21.08
C THR A 387 8.89 -17.57 -21.50
N ALA A 388 7.64 -17.98 -21.70
CA ALA A 388 7.33 -19.33 -22.21
C ALA A 388 7.91 -19.60 -23.62
N ASP A 389 8.24 -18.57 -24.39
CA ASP A 389 8.76 -18.69 -25.75
C ASP A 389 10.29 -18.67 -25.82
N ASP A 390 10.98 -18.58 -24.67
CA ASP A 390 12.44 -18.50 -24.63
C ASP A 390 13.09 -19.83 -25.05
N LEU A 391 14.00 -19.79 -26.02
CA LEU A 391 14.67 -20.99 -26.54
C LEU A 391 15.53 -21.70 -25.47
N ARG A 392 15.97 -20.98 -24.42
CA ARG A 392 16.80 -21.55 -23.34
C ARG A 392 16.07 -22.62 -22.52
N ILE A 393 14.73 -22.65 -22.56
CA ILE A 393 13.93 -23.66 -21.85
C ILE A 393 13.68 -24.93 -22.67
N ASP A 394 13.94 -24.92 -23.98
CA ASP A 394 13.61 -26.03 -24.88
C ASP A 394 14.32 -27.33 -24.49
N LYS A 395 15.56 -27.24 -24.01
CA LYS A 395 16.33 -28.40 -23.54
C LYS A 395 15.76 -29.10 -22.29
N TYR A 396 14.86 -28.44 -21.57
CA TYR A 396 14.20 -28.98 -20.38
C TYR A 396 12.76 -29.41 -20.64
N TRP A 397 12.22 -29.11 -21.82
CA TRP A 397 10.83 -29.38 -22.14
C TRP A 397 10.62 -30.85 -22.53
N VAL A 398 9.68 -31.49 -21.85
CA VAL A 398 9.31 -32.91 -22.09
C VAL A 398 7.80 -33.00 -22.30
N ARG A 399 7.37 -33.77 -23.30
CA ARG A 399 5.95 -34.01 -23.61
C ARG A 399 5.28 -34.69 -22.40
N LYS A 400 4.20 -34.08 -21.87
CA LYS A 400 3.49 -34.43 -20.61
C LYS A 400 4.20 -34.03 -19.30
N GLY A 401 5.22 -33.16 -19.34
CA GLY A 401 5.83 -32.54 -18.15
C GLY A 401 5.23 -31.17 -17.79
N ALA A 402 6.01 -30.35 -17.08
CA ALA A 402 5.65 -28.96 -16.77
C ALA A 402 5.37 -28.14 -18.05
N THR A 403 4.45 -27.18 -17.95
CA THR A 403 4.15 -26.26 -19.08
C THR A 403 5.37 -25.38 -19.39
N ARG A 404 5.45 -24.84 -20.61
CA ARG A 404 6.55 -23.94 -20.98
C ARG A 404 6.64 -22.72 -20.06
N ALA A 405 5.51 -22.14 -19.66
CA ALA A 405 5.46 -21.05 -18.70
C ALA A 405 5.99 -21.46 -17.31
N GLN A 406 5.64 -22.66 -16.82
CA GLN A 406 6.17 -23.20 -15.57
C GLN A 406 7.69 -23.44 -15.64
N LEU A 407 8.20 -23.92 -16.78
CA LEU A 407 9.64 -24.07 -17.02
C LEU A 407 10.36 -22.73 -17.04
N ALA A 408 9.76 -21.70 -17.65
CA ALA A 408 10.32 -20.36 -17.70
C ALA A 408 10.40 -19.73 -16.30
N CYS A 409 9.33 -19.84 -15.52
CA CYS A 409 9.29 -19.46 -14.10
C CYS A 409 10.40 -20.19 -13.31
N TRP A 410 10.44 -21.52 -13.38
CA TRP A 410 11.48 -22.31 -12.72
C TRP A 410 12.90 -21.89 -13.10
N ARG A 411 13.16 -21.68 -14.39
CA ARG A 411 14.49 -21.33 -14.88
C ARG A 411 14.93 -19.96 -14.37
N SER A 412 13.98 -19.04 -14.19
CA SER A 412 14.20 -17.70 -13.63
C SER A 412 14.60 -17.80 -12.15
N HIS A 413 13.88 -18.58 -11.33
CA HIS A 413 14.27 -18.84 -9.94
C HIS A 413 15.59 -19.60 -9.82
N MET A 414 15.81 -20.60 -10.67
CA MET A 414 17.07 -21.37 -10.71
C MET A 414 18.28 -20.47 -10.97
N HIS A 415 18.12 -19.44 -11.80
CA HIS A 415 19.18 -18.45 -12.04
C HIS A 415 19.56 -17.73 -10.74
N VAL A 416 18.56 -17.27 -9.98
CA VAL A 416 18.76 -16.59 -8.69
C VAL A 416 19.43 -17.51 -7.67
N TYR A 417 18.98 -18.77 -7.55
CA TYR A 417 19.64 -19.73 -6.64
C TYR A 417 21.10 -19.98 -7.00
N GLN A 418 21.40 -20.10 -8.30
CA GLN A 418 22.78 -20.25 -8.78
C GLN A 418 23.62 -19.01 -8.45
N GLU A 419 23.04 -17.81 -8.53
CA GLU A 419 23.70 -16.57 -8.16
C GLU A 419 23.99 -16.48 -6.66
N ILE A 420 23.05 -16.88 -5.80
CA ILE A 420 23.23 -16.95 -4.34
C ILE A 420 24.40 -17.87 -4.01
N VAL A 421 24.46 -19.06 -4.64
CA VAL A 421 25.56 -20.02 -4.44
C VAL A 421 26.88 -19.47 -4.99
N ALA A 422 26.88 -18.93 -6.21
CA ALA A 422 28.10 -18.43 -6.86
C ALA A 422 28.76 -17.26 -6.12
N ASN A 423 27.94 -16.42 -5.47
CA ASN A 423 28.42 -15.27 -4.69
C ASN A 423 28.55 -15.58 -3.19
N ASN A 424 28.36 -16.83 -2.77
CA ASN A 424 28.48 -17.28 -1.38
C ASN A 424 27.65 -16.43 -0.38
N MET A 425 26.43 -16.08 -0.77
CA MET A 425 25.55 -15.23 0.05
C MET A 425 25.07 -16.00 1.29
N THR A 426 25.06 -15.33 2.44
CA THR A 426 24.49 -15.79 3.71
C THR A 426 22.98 -15.98 3.62
N SER A 427 22.30 -15.02 2.97
CA SER A 427 20.87 -15.04 2.74
C SER A 427 20.47 -14.04 1.67
N ALA A 428 19.44 -14.35 0.90
CA ALA A 428 18.86 -13.43 -0.07
C ALA A 428 17.34 -13.55 -0.10
N LEU A 429 16.67 -12.40 -0.15
CA LEU A 429 15.23 -12.30 -0.34
C LEU A 429 14.91 -12.33 -1.83
N ILE A 430 13.94 -13.15 -2.22
CA ILE A 430 13.50 -13.34 -3.61
C ILE A 430 12.04 -12.92 -3.69
N LEU A 431 11.76 -11.98 -4.58
CA LEU A 431 10.45 -11.38 -4.80
C LEU A 431 10.02 -11.59 -6.25
N GLU A 432 8.73 -11.83 -6.47
CA GLU A 432 8.07 -11.66 -7.78
C GLU A 432 7.74 -10.16 -8.01
N ASP A 433 7.40 -9.78 -9.25
CA ASP A 433 7.20 -8.38 -9.64
C ASP A 433 5.77 -7.84 -9.40
N ASP A 434 4.90 -8.66 -8.85
CA ASP A 434 3.49 -8.39 -8.59
C ASP A 434 3.14 -8.50 -7.11
N ILE A 435 4.00 -7.96 -6.24
CA ILE A 435 3.79 -7.99 -4.80
C ILE A 435 3.49 -6.63 -4.18
N ASP A 436 2.93 -6.69 -2.98
CA ASP A 436 2.87 -5.60 -2.00
C ASP A 436 3.47 -6.05 -0.66
N MET A 437 3.84 -5.10 0.19
CA MET A 437 4.58 -5.30 1.43
C MET A 437 4.00 -4.44 2.57
N GLU A 438 4.13 -4.90 3.81
CA GLU A 438 3.78 -4.10 5.00
C GLU A 438 4.69 -2.88 5.08
N VAL A 439 4.15 -1.72 5.48
CA VAL A 439 4.92 -0.47 5.58
C VAL A 439 6.08 -0.59 6.57
N ASP A 440 5.90 -1.36 7.65
CA ASP A 440 6.89 -1.62 8.69
C ASP A 440 7.68 -2.92 8.46
N ILE A 441 7.81 -3.38 7.20
CA ILE A 441 8.49 -4.64 6.84
C ILE A 441 9.89 -4.75 7.44
N GLU A 442 10.65 -3.65 7.50
CA GLU A 442 12.00 -3.64 8.07
C GLU A 442 12.00 -4.03 9.54
N LYS A 443 11.11 -3.41 10.32
CA LYS A 443 10.95 -3.72 11.74
C LYS A 443 10.58 -5.19 11.94
N ARG A 444 9.59 -5.69 11.19
CA ARG A 444 9.12 -7.08 11.28
C ARG A 444 10.23 -8.08 10.97
N VAL A 445 11.02 -7.84 9.93
CA VAL A 445 12.15 -8.70 9.57
C VAL A 445 13.21 -8.72 10.68
N PHE A 446 13.59 -7.55 11.22
CA PHE A 446 14.58 -7.48 12.29
C PHE A 446 14.10 -8.10 13.60
N GLU A 447 12.81 -8.02 13.91
CA GLU A 447 12.23 -8.63 15.12
C GLU A 447 12.20 -10.16 15.03
N VAL A 448 11.91 -10.74 13.85
CA VAL A 448 11.77 -12.21 13.70
C VAL A 448 13.10 -12.92 13.41
N THR A 449 14.04 -12.28 12.73
CA THR A 449 15.31 -12.91 12.32
C THR A 449 16.05 -13.61 13.47
N PRO A 450 16.16 -13.04 14.69
CA PRO A 450 16.83 -13.71 15.82
C PRO A 450 16.15 -15.00 16.30
N HIS A 451 14.87 -15.20 15.98
CA HIS A 451 14.10 -16.38 16.37
C HIS A 451 14.15 -17.51 15.33
N LEU A 452 14.72 -17.25 14.15
CA LEU A 452 14.90 -18.28 13.13
C LEU A 452 15.93 -19.33 13.58
N PRO A 453 15.62 -20.63 13.46
CA PRO A 453 16.59 -21.67 13.81
C PRO A 453 17.82 -21.65 12.91
N ASN A 454 19.04 -21.71 13.47
CA ASN A 454 20.31 -21.58 12.74
C ASN A 454 20.49 -22.50 11.50
N ASP A 455 19.68 -23.55 11.37
CA ASP A 455 19.70 -24.52 10.28
C ASP A 455 18.53 -24.38 9.29
N TRP A 456 17.85 -23.23 9.26
CA TRP A 456 16.78 -22.91 8.31
C TRP A 456 17.29 -22.88 6.86
N ASP A 457 16.46 -23.37 5.92
CA ASP A 457 16.77 -23.38 4.48
C ASP A 457 16.00 -22.30 3.74
N VAL A 458 14.71 -22.14 4.06
CA VAL A 458 13.79 -21.20 3.39
C VAL A 458 12.91 -20.51 4.43
N TRP A 459 12.66 -19.21 4.26
CA TRP A 459 11.75 -18.43 5.10
C TRP A 459 10.77 -17.62 4.25
N PHE A 460 9.48 -17.94 4.34
CA PHE A 460 8.43 -17.27 3.58
C PHE A 460 7.94 -16.01 4.31
N LEU A 461 8.15 -14.85 3.70
CA LEU A 461 7.53 -13.58 4.13
C LEU A 461 6.12 -13.43 3.54
N GLY A 462 5.82 -14.14 2.47
CA GLY A 462 4.51 -14.22 1.85
C GLY A 462 4.25 -15.63 1.33
N HIS A 463 3.01 -16.08 1.46
CA HIS A 463 2.59 -17.41 1.03
C HIS A 463 1.11 -17.43 0.66
N CYS A 464 0.68 -18.52 0.03
CA CYS A 464 -0.73 -18.80 -0.25
C CYS A 464 -1.09 -20.16 0.35
N HIS A 465 -2.30 -20.27 0.92
CA HIS A 465 -2.85 -21.53 1.45
C HIS A 465 -1.95 -22.24 2.47
N GLU A 466 -1.14 -21.49 3.22
CA GLU A 466 -0.38 -22.03 4.35
C GLU A 466 -1.34 -22.35 5.50
N GLN A 467 -1.05 -23.44 6.22
CA GLN A 467 -1.81 -23.81 7.40
C GLN A 467 -1.29 -23.02 8.60
N GLU A 468 -2.19 -22.36 9.32
CA GLU A 468 -1.83 -21.77 10.60
C GLU A 468 -1.59 -22.89 11.63
N LEU A 469 -0.43 -22.86 12.27
CA LEU A 469 -0.02 -23.82 13.29
C LEU A 469 0.11 -23.13 14.64
N ASP A 470 -0.25 -23.85 15.70
CA ASP A 470 -0.08 -23.39 17.09
C ASP A 470 1.39 -23.38 17.55
N ASP A 471 2.26 -24.13 16.85
CA ASP A 471 3.70 -24.23 17.15
C ASP A 471 4.47 -22.99 16.69
N LYS A 472 4.32 -21.89 17.44
CA LYS A 472 5.05 -20.63 17.21
C LYS A 472 6.49 -20.73 17.74
N LEU A 473 7.46 -20.31 16.96
CA LEU A 473 8.90 -20.43 17.25
C LEU A 473 9.46 -19.17 17.88
N GLY A 474 9.28 -19.01 19.20
CA GLY A 474 9.88 -17.91 19.96
C GLY A 474 9.38 -16.50 19.61
N HIS A 475 8.56 -16.37 18.56
CA HIS A 475 7.91 -15.14 18.12
C HIS A 475 6.47 -15.48 17.65
N PRO A 476 5.45 -14.69 18.02
CA PRO A 476 4.03 -15.01 17.74
C PRO A 476 3.71 -15.15 16.25
N SER A 477 4.41 -14.42 15.40
CA SER A 477 4.22 -14.48 13.95
C SER A 477 5.03 -15.57 13.26
N LEU A 478 5.99 -16.23 13.91
CA LEU A 478 6.88 -17.20 13.26
C LEU A 478 6.44 -18.63 13.54
N GLN A 479 6.28 -19.44 12.48
CA GLN A 479 5.95 -20.86 12.60
C GLN A 479 6.76 -21.71 11.61
N ARG A 480 6.77 -23.03 11.81
CA ARG A 480 7.24 -23.96 10.78
C ARG A 480 6.30 -23.89 9.58
N SER A 481 6.86 -23.90 8.38
CA SER A 481 6.07 -23.93 7.14
C SER A 481 5.75 -25.38 6.78
N TYR A 482 4.52 -25.62 6.32
CA TYR A 482 4.06 -26.98 5.99
C TYR A 482 3.57 -27.07 4.54
N GLN A 483 2.78 -26.11 4.07
CA GLN A 483 2.18 -26.15 2.74
C GLN A 483 2.11 -24.77 2.04
N PRO A 484 3.24 -24.07 1.84
CA PRO A 484 3.24 -22.80 1.11
C PRO A 484 2.99 -23.09 -0.39
N GLN A 485 1.95 -22.49 -0.97
CA GLN A 485 1.58 -22.70 -2.38
C GLN A 485 1.96 -21.55 -3.33
N CYS A 486 2.75 -20.58 -2.87
CA CYS A 486 3.22 -19.45 -3.68
C CYS A 486 4.69 -19.15 -3.40
N THR A 487 5.38 -18.60 -4.41
CA THR A 487 6.79 -18.22 -4.37
C THR A 487 7.00 -16.71 -4.55
N HIS A 488 5.96 -15.90 -4.29
CA HIS A 488 6.02 -14.46 -4.55
C HIS A 488 6.98 -13.71 -3.62
N SER A 489 7.26 -14.24 -2.42
CA SER A 489 8.14 -13.60 -1.46
C SER A 489 8.71 -14.58 -0.42
N TYR A 490 10.00 -14.90 -0.55
CA TYR A 490 10.68 -15.81 0.37
C TYR A 490 12.20 -15.58 0.37
N VAL A 491 12.82 -15.88 1.51
CA VAL A 491 14.25 -15.80 1.74
C VAL A 491 14.85 -17.19 1.63
N VAL A 492 16.03 -17.27 1.02
CA VAL A 492 16.83 -18.51 0.94
C VAL A 492 18.14 -18.31 1.69
N SER A 493 18.49 -19.24 2.57
CA SER A 493 19.76 -19.22 3.28
C SER A 493 20.91 -19.77 2.42
N GLN A 494 22.14 -19.50 2.84
CA GLN A 494 23.36 -20.07 2.26
C GLN A 494 23.31 -21.61 2.17
N ARG A 495 22.65 -22.27 3.14
CA ARG A 495 22.48 -23.73 3.19
C ARG A 495 21.31 -24.19 2.31
N GLY A 496 20.27 -23.38 2.21
CA GLY A 496 19.09 -23.66 1.40
C GLY A 496 19.36 -23.57 -0.10
N ALA A 497 20.15 -22.61 -0.56
CA ALA A 497 20.35 -22.39 -2.00
C ALA A 497 20.99 -23.60 -2.73
N PRO A 498 22.08 -24.23 -2.24
CA PRO A 498 22.60 -25.45 -2.84
C PRO A 498 21.61 -26.61 -2.84
N LYS A 499 20.79 -26.74 -1.80
CA LYS A 499 19.72 -27.76 -1.73
C LYS A 499 18.69 -27.51 -2.82
N LEU A 500 18.22 -26.27 -2.97
CA LEU A 500 17.26 -25.88 -4.02
C LEU A 500 17.83 -26.14 -5.42
N VAL A 501 19.09 -25.75 -5.69
CA VAL A 501 19.76 -26.05 -6.97
C VAL A 501 19.79 -27.54 -7.26
N LYS A 502 20.16 -28.37 -6.27
CA LYS A 502 20.23 -29.83 -6.42
C LYS A 502 18.85 -30.46 -6.60
N MET A 503 17.88 -30.08 -5.76
CA MET A 503 16.52 -30.65 -5.75
C MET A 503 15.72 -30.26 -6.99
N LEU A 504 15.96 -29.07 -7.51
CA LEU A 504 15.27 -28.52 -8.68
C LEU A 504 16.07 -28.72 -9.97
N ALA A 505 17.14 -29.51 -9.97
CA ALA A 505 17.95 -29.79 -11.16
C ALA A 505 17.14 -30.45 -12.30
N GLN A 506 16.08 -31.17 -11.94
CA GLN A 506 15.09 -31.70 -12.88
C GLN A 506 13.70 -31.27 -12.41
N ILE A 507 12.92 -30.67 -13.32
CA ILE A 507 11.58 -30.17 -13.02
C ILE A 507 10.52 -30.99 -13.76
N GLY A 508 9.56 -31.53 -13.00
CA GLY A 508 8.41 -32.26 -13.54
C GLY A 508 7.07 -31.52 -13.43
N LYS A 509 7.00 -30.46 -12.63
CA LYS A 509 5.80 -29.67 -12.29
C LYS A 509 6.20 -28.27 -11.86
N ALA A 510 5.25 -27.38 -11.60
CA ALA A 510 5.54 -26.01 -11.16
C ALA A 510 6.47 -25.95 -9.91
N ILE A 511 7.27 -24.88 -9.82
CA ILE A 511 8.34 -24.73 -8.83
C ILE A 511 7.80 -24.67 -7.40
N ASP A 512 6.75 -23.89 -7.17
CA ASP A 512 5.95 -23.77 -5.96
C ASP A 512 5.50 -25.15 -5.44
N ILE A 513 4.89 -25.96 -6.30
CA ILE A 513 4.44 -27.32 -5.98
C ILE A 513 5.63 -28.20 -5.58
N THR A 514 6.76 -28.05 -6.26
CA THR A 514 7.96 -28.84 -5.97
C THR A 514 8.59 -28.46 -4.64
N ILE A 515 8.71 -27.16 -4.34
CA ILE A 515 9.22 -26.66 -3.05
C ILE A 515 8.32 -27.13 -1.91
N ARG A 516 7.00 -26.94 -2.04
CA ARG A 516 6.00 -27.42 -1.08
C ARG A 516 6.16 -28.89 -0.75
N ASP A 517 6.29 -29.74 -1.76
CA ASP A 517 6.40 -31.18 -1.55
C ASP A 517 7.71 -31.55 -0.83
N ARG A 518 8.82 -30.83 -1.11
CA ARG A 518 10.11 -31.02 -0.42
C ARG A 518 10.08 -30.55 1.04
N ILE A 519 9.29 -29.52 1.34
CA ILE A 519 9.03 -29.09 2.72
C ILE A 519 8.25 -30.17 3.46
N ARG A 520 7.17 -30.70 2.86
CA ARG A 520 6.35 -31.76 3.46
C ARG A 520 7.11 -33.05 3.72
N THR A 521 8.07 -33.41 2.87
CA THR A 521 8.94 -34.58 3.09
C THR A 521 10.08 -34.31 4.08
N GLY A 522 10.21 -33.09 4.61
CA GLY A 522 11.28 -32.71 5.53
C GLY A 522 12.66 -32.55 4.89
N GLU A 523 12.74 -32.54 3.56
CA GLU A 523 13.99 -32.33 2.82
C GLU A 523 14.45 -30.86 2.89
N LEU A 524 13.50 -29.93 2.98
CA LEU A 524 13.72 -28.51 3.20
C LEU A 524 13.15 -28.06 4.55
N LYS A 525 13.99 -27.42 5.37
CA LYS A 525 13.57 -26.79 6.62
C LYS A 525 13.04 -25.39 6.32
N ALA A 526 11.72 -25.28 6.21
CA ALA A 526 11.07 -24.03 5.88
C ALA A 526 10.27 -23.46 7.06
N TYR A 527 10.21 -22.13 7.10
CA TYR A 527 9.48 -21.36 8.09
C TYR A 527 8.63 -20.31 7.38
N SER A 528 7.52 -19.89 8.00
CA SER A 528 6.64 -18.89 7.43
C SER A 528 6.16 -17.92 8.50
N VAL A 529 5.83 -16.71 8.08
CA VAL A 529 5.21 -15.70 8.95
C VAL A 529 3.69 -15.70 8.80
N GLN A 530 2.99 -15.58 9.92
CA GLN A 530 1.53 -15.53 9.98
C GLN A 530 1.08 -14.38 10.90
N PRO A 531 0.27 -13.42 10.41
CA PRO A 531 -0.13 -13.24 9.01
C PRO A 531 1.06 -12.93 8.08
N PRO A 532 0.94 -13.18 6.75
CA PRO A 532 2.01 -12.87 5.79
C PRO A 532 2.23 -11.36 5.68
N TRP A 533 3.48 -10.93 5.59
CA TRP A 533 3.84 -9.50 5.47
C TRP A 533 3.97 -9.02 4.03
N THR A 534 3.79 -9.94 3.08
CA THR A 534 3.83 -9.66 1.65
C THR A 534 2.76 -10.48 0.95
N THR A 535 2.07 -9.87 0.00
CA THR A 535 0.94 -10.47 -0.72
C THR A 535 1.07 -10.23 -2.21
N GLN A 536 0.41 -11.06 -3.03
CA GLN A 536 0.33 -10.82 -4.47
C GLN A 536 -0.73 -9.75 -4.78
N LEU A 537 -0.35 -8.70 -5.51
CA LEU A 537 -1.24 -7.69 -6.05
C LEU A 537 -2.02 -8.26 -7.25
N LYS A 538 -3.26 -8.69 -7.02
CA LYS A 538 -4.14 -9.21 -8.07
C LYS A 538 -5.10 -8.14 -8.55
N MET A 539 -4.75 -7.43 -9.62
CA MET A 539 -5.61 -6.44 -10.26
C MET A 539 -6.34 -7.07 -11.46
N LYS A 540 -7.61 -6.70 -11.69
CA LYS A 540 -8.37 -7.20 -12.86
C LYS A 540 -7.69 -6.87 -14.20
N SER A 541 -6.96 -5.76 -14.25
CA SER A 541 -6.19 -5.31 -15.41
C SER A 541 -4.77 -5.90 -15.50
N ASP A 542 -4.34 -6.70 -14.51
CA ASP A 542 -2.99 -7.26 -14.40
C ASP A 542 -3.05 -8.80 -14.24
N PRO A 543 -3.36 -9.57 -15.30
CA PRO A 543 -3.49 -11.02 -15.23
C PRO A 543 -2.15 -11.75 -15.05
N SER A 544 -2.20 -13.01 -14.63
CA SER A 544 -1.01 -13.86 -14.46
C SER A 544 -0.38 -14.24 -15.80
N ASP A 545 0.94 -14.05 -15.91
CA ASP A 545 1.76 -14.45 -17.07
C ASP A 545 2.06 -15.96 -17.09
N VAL A 546 1.86 -16.67 -15.98
CA VAL A 546 2.09 -18.12 -15.86
C VAL A 546 0.81 -18.92 -16.10
N MET A 547 -0.34 -18.39 -15.71
CA MET A 547 -1.66 -19.02 -15.85
C MET A 547 -2.70 -18.02 -16.41
N PRO A 548 -2.69 -17.77 -17.74
CA PRO A 548 -3.61 -16.81 -18.37
C PRO A 548 -5.07 -17.21 -18.12
N GLY A 549 -5.91 -16.26 -17.72
CA GLY A 549 -7.36 -16.46 -17.52
C GLY A 549 -7.79 -17.03 -16.17
N ARG A 550 -6.87 -17.34 -15.24
CA ARG A 550 -7.21 -17.59 -13.84
C ARG A 550 -6.87 -16.38 -12.97
N THR A 551 -7.87 -15.56 -12.66
CA THR A 551 -7.79 -14.60 -11.56
C THR A 551 -8.35 -15.28 -10.31
N SER A 552 -7.48 -15.74 -9.40
CA SER A 552 -7.97 -16.03 -8.05
C SER A 552 -8.27 -14.68 -7.40
N GLY A 553 -9.53 -14.38 -7.10
CA GLY A 553 -9.92 -13.14 -6.42
C GLY A 553 -9.43 -13.00 -4.97
N TRP A 554 -8.67 -13.99 -4.48
CA TRP A 554 -8.10 -14.00 -3.14
C TRP A 554 -6.75 -13.28 -3.11
N THR A 555 -6.72 -12.16 -2.39
CA THR A 555 -5.52 -11.50 -1.87
C THR A 555 -5.59 -11.58 -0.35
N THR A 556 -4.49 -11.91 0.31
CA THR A 556 -4.47 -11.87 1.78
C THR A 556 -4.47 -10.41 2.19
N PRO A 557 -5.43 -9.94 3.01
CA PRO A 557 -5.46 -8.57 3.47
C PRO A 557 -4.22 -8.28 4.30
N MET A 558 -3.61 -7.13 4.03
CA MET A 558 -2.45 -6.61 4.75
C MET A 558 -2.91 -5.72 5.90
N GLU A 559 -2.11 -5.62 6.95
CA GLU A 559 -2.40 -4.72 8.09
C GLU A 559 -2.25 -3.26 7.66
N ASP A 560 -1.17 -2.97 6.94
CA ASP A 560 -0.80 -1.63 6.49
C ASP A 560 -0.05 -1.72 5.13
N SER A 561 -0.83 -1.74 4.05
CA SER A 561 -0.34 -1.89 2.68
C SER A 561 0.48 -0.68 2.24
N ALA A 562 1.76 -0.92 1.88
CA ALA A 562 2.62 0.10 1.32
C ALA A 562 2.10 0.58 -0.04
N TYR A 563 1.57 -0.31 -0.87
CA TYR A 563 0.94 0.06 -2.13
C TYR A 563 -0.24 1.02 -1.93
N ASP A 564 -1.12 0.75 -0.97
CA ASP A 564 -2.26 1.63 -0.67
C ASP A 564 -1.80 2.97 -0.09
N ARG A 565 -0.76 2.99 0.76
CA ARG A 565 -0.17 4.25 1.25
C ARG A 565 0.48 5.06 0.13
N ILE A 566 1.27 4.44 -0.73
CA ILE A 566 1.87 5.09 -1.90
C ILE A 566 0.77 5.67 -2.79
N ARG A 567 -0.28 4.89 -3.04
CA ARG A 567 -1.42 5.34 -3.84
C ARG A 567 -2.13 6.51 -3.16
N PHE A 568 -2.28 6.47 -1.85
CA PHE A 568 -2.90 7.53 -1.05
C PHE A 568 -2.01 8.78 -0.96
N GLU A 569 -0.70 8.63 -0.84
CA GLU A 569 0.27 9.73 -0.81
C GLU A 569 0.45 10.36 -2.18
N HIS A 570 0.53 9.58 -3.27
CA HIS A 570 0.44 10.14 -4.62
C HIS A 570 -0.91 10.81 -4.81
N PHE A 571 -2.00 10.23 -4.27
CA PHE A 571 -3.29 10.93 -4.24
C PHE A 571 -3.24 12.24 -3.42
N ILE A 572 -2.45 12.36 -2.36
CA ILE A 572 -2.31 13.59 -1.55
C ILE A 572 -1.33 14.60 -2.16
N ILE A 573 -0.30 14.14 -2.87
CA ILE A 573 0.74 14.97 -3.49
C ILE A 573 0.28 15.45 -4.88
N ASP A 574 -0.51 14.64 -5.59
CA ASP A 574 -1.04 14.92 -6.92
C ASP A 574 -2.45 15.55 -6.91
N ASN A 575 -3.09 15.71 -5.74
CA ASN A 575 -4.34 16.48 -5.53
C ASN A 575 -4.19 17.53 -4.43
#